data_AF-K6GVU3-F1
#
_entry.id   AF-K6GVU3-F1
#
_cell.length_a   1.000
_cell.length_b   1.000
_cell.length_c   1.000
_cell.angle_alpha   90.00
_cell.angle_beta   90.00
_cell.angle_gamma   90.00
#
_symmetry.space_group_name_H-M   'P 1'
#
loop_
_entity.id
_entity.type
_entity.pdbx_description
1 polymer ?
#
loop_
_entity_poly.entity_id
_entity_poly.type
_entity_poly.pdbx_seq_one_letter_code
_entity_poly.pdbx_strand_id
1 'polypeptide(L)' 'DAAELALKAIRQLSTDVGIPANLVELGKRYGKEVKASDIATMTANAQKDICRFTNPRCATDKDVTDIYTAAL' A
#
# COMPACT_ATOMS: atom_id res chain seq x y z
N ASP A 1 3.66 -6.92 -21.05
CA ASP A 1 2.98 -8.24 -21.00
C ASP A 1 3.31 -9.04 -19.74
N ALA A 2 4.55 -9.47 -19.50
CA ALA A 2 4.89 -10.27 -18.31
C ALA A 2 4.66 -9.56 -16.96
N ALA A 3 4.99 -8.27 -16.85
CA ALA A 3 4.78 -7.49 -15.62
C ALA A 3 3.30 -7.40 -15.22
N GLU A 4 2.41 -7.22 -16.20
CA GLU A 4 0.95 -7.18 -15.96
C GLU A 4 0.40 -8.53 -15.50
N LEU A 5 0.91 -9.63 -16.08
CA LEU A 5 0.55 -10.98 -15.63
C LEU A 5 0.99 -11.23 -14.18
N ALA A 6 2.18 -10.74 -13.79
CA ALA A 6 2.65 -10.83 -12.41
C ALA A 6 1.73 -10.05 -11.46
N LEU A 7 1.33 -8.83 -11.81
CA LEU A 7 0.38 -8.04 -11.01
C LEU A 7 -0.98 -8.74 -10.88
N LYS A 8 -1.48 -9.34 -11.97
CA LYS A 8 -2.72 -10.12 -11.95
C LYS A 8 -2.62 -11.32 -11.01
N ALA A 9 -1.51 -12.07 -11.08
CA ALA A 9 -1.28 -13.22 -10.22
C ALA A 9 -1.19 -12.83 -8.74
N ILE A 10 -0.50 -11.73 -8.41
CA ILE A 10 -0.43 -11.20 -7.03
C ILE A 10 -1.82 -10.87 -6.50
N ARG A 11 -2.65 -10.16 -7.29
CA ARG A 11 -4.02 -9.80 -6.90
C ARG A 11 -4.89 -11.05 -6.69
N GLN A 12 -4.81 -12.02 -7.61
CA GLN A 12 -5.55 -13.27 -7.49
C GLN A 12 -5.18 -14.03 -6.21
N LEU A 13 -3.88 -14.23 -5.96
CA LEU A 13 -3.41 -14.93 -4.76
C LEU A 13 -3.85 -14.23 -3.47
N SER A 14 -3.78 -12.89 -3.45
CA SER A 14 -4.23 -12.08 -2.31
C SER A 14 -5.69 -12.38 -1.96
N THR A 15 -6.55 -12.47 -2.97
CA THR A 15 -7.97 -12.84 -2.79
C THR A 15 -8.12 -14.30 -2.35
N ASP A 16 -7.39 -15.23 -2.99
CA ASP A 16 -7.50 -16.68 -2.73
C ASP A 16 -7.16 -17.04 -1.26
N VAL A 17 -6.19 -16.34 -0.66
CA VAL A 17 -5.80 -16.53 0.75
C VAL A 17 -6.56 -15.62 1.73
N GLY A 18 -7.56 -14.87 1.26
CA GLY A 18 -8.45 -14.06 2.10
C GLY A 18 -7.84 -12.78 2.67
N ILE A 19 -6.88 -12.16 1.99
CA ILE A 19 -6.38 -10.83 2.36
C ILE A 19 -7.47 -9.78 2.05
N PRO A 20 -7.75 -8.84 2.96
CA PRO A 20 -8.73 -7.76 2.74
C PRO A 20 -8.40 -6.91 1.51
N ALA A 21 -9.44 -6.34 0.88
CA ALA A 21 -9.27 -5.64 -0.39
C ALA A 21 -8.55 -4.29 -0.26
N ASN A 22 -8.58 -3.68 0.93
CA ASN A 22 -8.03 -2.36 1.19
C ASN A 22 -7.58 -2.20 2.66
N LEU A 23 -6.91 -1.09 2.94
CA LEU A 23 -6.38 -0.78 4.27
C LEU A 23 -7.47 -0.55 5.31
N VAL A 24 -8.65 -0.04 4.91
CA VAL A 24 -9.79 0.16 5.83
C VAL A 24 -10.33 -1.18 6.34
N GLU A 25 -10.55 -2.15 5.44
CA GLU A 25 -10.99 -3.50 5.80
C GLU A 25 -9.93 -4.25 6.61
N LEU A 26 -8.66 -4.08 6.26
CA LEU A 26 -7.54 -4.63 7.04
C LEU A 26 -7.52 -4.06 8.46
N GLY A 27 -7.66 -2.74 8.61
CA GLY A 27 -7.76 -2.08 9.91
C GLY A 27 -8.89 -2.67 10.74
N LYS A 28 -10.10 -2.75 10.16
CA LYS A 28 -11.29 -3.32 10.82
C LYS A 28 -11.06 -4.75 11.31
N ARG A 29 -10.40 -5.59 10.51
CA ARG A 29 -10.05 -6.98 10.88
C ARG A 29 -9.23 -7.05 12.17
N TYR A 30 -8.38 -6.06 12.43
CA TYR A 30 -7.53 -5.99 13.62
C TYR A 30 -7.99 -4.97 14.67
N GLY A 31 -9.24 -4.50 14.59
CA GLY A 31 -9.79 -3.53 15.56
C GLY A 31 -9.11 -2.16 15.51
N LYS A 32 -8.57 -1.77 14.35
CA LYS A 32 -7.97 -0.47 14.07
C LYS A 32 -8.82 0.29 13.05
N GLU A 33 -8.72 1.61 13.09
CA GLU A 33 -9.34 2.49 12.11
C GLU A 33 -8.23 3.11 11.26
N VAL A 34 -8.33 3.01 9.93
CA VAL A 34 -7.41 3.67 8.99
C VAL A 34 -8.19 4.79 8.32
N LYS A 35 -7.69 6.02 8.40
CA LYS A 35 -8.37 7.21 7.87
C LYS A 35 -7.55 7.88 6.78
N ALA A 36 -8.23 8.52 5.83
CA ALA A 36 -7.59 9.36 4.84
C ALA A 36 -6.79 10.52 5.47
N SER A 37 -7.19 11.00 6.66
CA SER A 37 -6.46 12.01 7.42
C SER A 37 -5.06 11.56 7.85
N ASP A 38 -4.83 10.25 7.95
CA ASP A 38 -3.56 9.69 8.43
C ASP A 38 -2.52 9.60 7.30
N ILE A 39 -2.93 9.72 6.04
CA ILE A 39 -2.06 9.56 4.86
C ILE A 39 -0.85 10.50 4.93
N ALA A 40 -1.04 11.76 5.32
CA ALA A 40 0.06 12.73 5.40
C ALA A 40 1.16 12.26 6.37
N THR A 41 0.77 11.72 7.52
CA THR A 41 1.70 11.14 8.50
C THR A 41 2.33 9.84 7.97
N MET A 42 1.55 8.98 7.33
CA MET A 42 2.04 7.73 6.75
C MET A 42 3.07 7.98 5.65
N THR A 43 2.82 8.92 4.74
CA THR A 43 3.76 9.35 3.70
C THR A 43 5.06 9.86 4.31
N ALA A 44 4.98 10.77 5.29
CA ALA A 44 6.17 11.32 5.93
C ALA A 44 7.02 10.24 6.65
N ASN A 45 6.37 9.23 7.23
CA ASN A 45 7.05 8.10 7.86
C ASN A 45 7.68 7.15 6.84
N ALA A 46 6.95 6.81 5.77
CA ALA A 46 7.46 5.97 4.68
C ALA A 46 8.69 6.58 3.99
N GLN A 47 8.75 7.91 3.87
CA GLN A 47 9.90 8.62 3.31
C GLN A 47 11.17 8.52 4.17
N LYS A 48 11.01 8.30 5.47
CA LYS A 48 12.12 8.13 6.43
C LYS A 48 12.49 6.67 6.67
N ASP A 49 11.69 5.73 6.16
CA ASP A 49 11.94 4.31 6.33
C ASP A 49 13.17 3.86 5.53
N ILE A 50 14.08 3.11 6.17
CA ILE A 50 15.34 2.70 5.54
C ILE A 50 15.12 1.77 4.34
N CYS A 51 14.01 1.03 4.30
CA CYS A 51 13.68 0.15 3.18
C CYS A 51 13.44 0.93 1.89
N ARG A 52 13.06 2.22 1.98
CA ARG A 52 12.93 3.09 0.80
C ARG A 52 14.23 3.20 0.03
N PHE A 53 15.38 3.20 0.72
CA PHE A 53 16.69 3.44 0.11
C PHE A 53 17.03 2.44 -1.00
N THR A 54 16.53 1.20 -0.89
CA THR A 54 16.79 0.12 -1.85
C THR A 54 15.63 -0.11 -2.82
N ASN A 55 14.54 0.68 -2.76
CA ASN A 55 13.45 0.57 -3.72
C ASN A 55 13.95 0.99 -5.13
N PRO A 56 13.74 0.19 -6.19
CA PRO A 56 14.32 0.45 -7.52
C PRO A 56 13.81 1.75 -8.17
N ARG A 57 12.70 2.32 -7.65
CA ARG A 57 12.20 3.65 -8.01
C ARG A 57 12.29 4.58 -6.80
N CYS A 58 12.99 5.69 -6.92
CA CYS A 58 12.99 6.74 -5.90
C CYS A 58 11.63 7.45 -5.92
N ALA A 59 10.74 7.08 -4.99
CA ALA A 59 9.39 7.65 -4.89
C ALA A 59 9.41 9.04 -4.24
N THR A 60 8.66 9.97 -4.83
CA THR A 60 8.36 11.28 -4.26
C THR A 60 7.26 11.18 -3.20
N ASP A 61 7.07 12.21 -2.38
CA ASP A 61 5.97 12.29 -1.42
C ASP A 61 4.60 12.14 -2.11
N LYS A 62 4.48 12.69 -3.32
CA LYS A 62 3.27 12.53 -4.14
C LYS A 62 3.06 11.08 -4.56
N ASP A 63 4.10 10.40 -5.07
CA ASP A 63 3.98 8.99 -5.46
C ASP A 63 3.52 8.12 -4.26
N VAL A 64 4.10 8.34 -3.08
CA VAL A 64 3.75 7.58 -1.86
C VAL A 64 2.32 7.90 -1.40
N THR A 65 1.93 9.17 -1.42
CA THR A 65 0.57 9.61 -1.08
C THR A 65 -0.47 8.99 -2.03
N ASP A 66 -0.17 8.97 -3.33
CA ASP A 66 -1.05 8.39 -4.35
C ASP A 66 -1.18 6.87 -4.13
N ILE A 67 -0.10 6.17 -3.75
CA ILE A 67 -0.13 4.73 -3.42
C ILE A 67 -1.03 4.47 -2.20
N TYR A 68 -0.88 5.23 -1.11
CA TYR A 68 -1.75 5.07 0.07
C TYR A 68 -3.21 5.39 -0.26
N THR A 69 -3.44 6.43 -1.07
CA THR A 69 -4.79 6.81 -1.50
C THR A 69 -5.45 5.73 -2.34
N ALA A 70 -4.69 5.07 -3.23
CA ALA A 70 -5.20 3.98 -4.06
C ALA A 70 -5.45 2.67 -3.27
N ALA A 71 -4.86 2.52 -2.09
CA ALA A 71 -4.96 1.33 -1.25
C ALA A 71 -5.96 1.46 -0.07
N LEU A 72 -6.49 2.66 0.17
CA LEU A 72 -7.53 2.94 1.17
C LEU A 72 -8.89 2.34 0.78
#